data_AF-A0A2S8BRB3-F1
#
_entry.id   AF-A0A2S8BRB3-F1
#
_cell.length_a   1.000
_cell.length_b   1.000
_cell.length_c   1.000
_cell.angle_alpha   90.00
_cell.angle_beta   90.00
_cell.angle_gamma   90.00
#
_symmetry.space_group_name_H-M   'P 1'
#
loop_
_entity.id
_entity.type
_entity.pdbx_description
1 polymer ?
#
loop_
_entity_poly.entity_id
_entity_poly.type
_entity_poly.pdbx_seq_one_letter_code
_entity_poly.pdbx_strand_id
1 'polypeptide(L)' 'MLADLADLVAAGDLEVPIAATFALDDVRRAYQVLERRHTRGKIVLVP' A
#
# COMPACT_ATOMS: atom_id res chain seq x y z
N MET A 1 -8.18 14.82 -11.00
CA MET A 1 -9.19 13.90 -10.41
C MET A 1 -8.51 12.58 -10.08
N LEU A 2 -9.08 11.69 -9.27
CA LEU A 2 -8.45 10.38 -8.98
C LEU A 2 -8.31 9.52 -10.26
N ALA A 3 -9.20 9.74 -11.24
CA ALA A 3 -9.19 9.09 -12.55
C ALA A 3 -7.84 9.26 -13.26
N ASP A 4 -7.31 10.48 -13.35
CA ASP A 4 -6.04 10.75 -14.05
C ASP A 4 -4.86 9.96 -13.44
N LEU A 5 -4.88 9.77 -12.11
CA LEU A 5 -3.86 8.98 -11.42
C LEU A 5 -4.04 7.47 -11.68
N ALA A 6 -5.29 7.00 -11.74
CA ALA A 6 -5.59 5.62 -12.08
C ALA A 6 -5.23 5.29 -13.54
N ASP A 7 -5.42 6.22 -14.46
CA ASP A 7 -5.05 6.08 -15.86
C ASP A 7 -3.53 5.91 -16.02
N LEU A 8 -2.74 6.68 -15.28
CA LEU A 8 -1.27 6.53 -15.24
C LEU A 8 -0.83 5.17 -14.66
N VAL A 9 -1.54 4.68 -13.63
CA VAL A 9 -1.28 3.32 -13.09
C VAL A 9 -1.64 2.25 -14.12
N ALA A 10 -2.78 2.41 -14.82
CA ALA A 10 -3.23 1.49 -15.85
C ALA A 10 -2.30 1.48 -17.08
N ALA A 11 -1.73 2.63 -17.43
CA ALA A 11 -0.72 2.75 -18.49
C ALA A 11 0.66 2.17 -18.11
N GLY A 12 0.90 1.89 -16.82
CA GLY A 12 2.19 1.43 -16.31
C GLY A 12 3.19 2.57 -16.07
N ASP A 13 2.80 3.82 -16.27
CA ASP A 13 3.63 5.01 -16.06
C ASP A 13 3.75 5.39 -14.57
N LEU A 14 2.90 4.82 -13.71
CA LEU A 14 2.94 5.00 -12.27
C LEU A 14 2.85 3.65 -11.53
N GLU A 15 3.94 3.26 -10.87
CA GLU A 15 3.96 2.08 -10.00
C GLU A 15 3.64 2.43 -8.55
N VAL A 16 2.73 1.67 -7.93
CA VAL A 16 2.41 1.77 -6.50
C VAL A 16 2.85 0.48 -5.80
N PRO A 17 4.10 0.38 -5.33
CA PRO A 17 4.59 -0.84 -4.70
C PRO A 17 3.84 -1.11 -3.39
N ILE A 18 3.35 -2.34 -3.22
CA ILE A 18 2.77 -2.83 -1.97
C ILE A 18 3.90 -3.46 -1.15
N ALA A 19 4.24 -2.83 -0.03
CA ALA A 19 5.30 -3.28 0.85
C ALA A 19 4.88 -4.45 1.75
N ALA A 20 3.60 -4.52 2.13
CA ALA A 20 3.04 -5.62 2.91
C ALA A 20 1.49 -5.61 2.85
N THR A 21 0.90 -6.78 3.04
CA THR A 21 -0.55 -6.96 3.19
C THR A 21 -0.85 -7.68 4.50
N PHE A 22 -1.85 -7.22 5.24
CA PHE A 22 -2.31 -7.84 6.49
C PHE A 22 -3.83 -8.02 6.45
N ALA A 23 -4.35 -9.02 7.16
CA ALA A 23 -5.78 -9.08 7.43
C ALA A 23 -6.22 -7.84 8.23
N LEU A 24 -7.48 -7.43 8.08
CA LEU A 24 -8.05 -6.31 8.83
C LEU A 24 -8.02 -6.57 10.34
N ASP A 25 -8.12 -7.83 10.76
CA ASP A 25 -7.99 -8.21 12.17
C ASP A 25 -6.54 -8.08 12.70
N ASP A 26 -5.55 -8.03 11.81
CA ASP A 26 -4.12 -7.94 12.12
C ASP A 26 -3.57 -6.50 12.10
N VAL A 27 -4.41 -5.48 12.27
CA VAL A 27 -4.03 -4.05 12.24
C VAL A 27 -2.84 -3.74 13.16
N ARG A 28 -2.78 -4.34 14.36
CA ARG A 28 -1.66 -4.13 15.30
C ARG A 28 -0.31 -4.51 14.67
N ARG A 29 -0.27 -5.62 13.93
CA ARG A 29 0.94 -6.08 13.24
C ARG A 29 1.30 -5.15 12.08
N ALA A 30 0.30 -4.65 11.35
CA ALA A 30 0.51 -3.65 10.30
C ALA A 30 1.18 -2.37 10.84
N TYR A 31 0.73 -1.86 11.99
CA TYR A 31 1.34 -0.69 12.64
C TYR A 31 2.77 -0.94 13.12
N GLN A 32 3.06 -2.11 13.69
CA GLN A 32 4.43 -2.46 14.09
C GLN A 32 5.40 -2.48 12.90
N VAL A 33 4.93 -2.84 11.70
CA VAL A 33 5.73 -2.80 10.47
C VAL A 33 5.90 -1.37 9.96
N LEU A 34 4.88 -0.52 10.12
CA LEU A 34 4.96 0.91 9.79
C LEU A 34 5.99 1.65 10.66
N GLU A 35 6.05 1.33 11.95
CA GLU A 35 6.95 1.97 12.92
C GLU A 35 8.44 1.70 12.62
N ARG A 36 8.77 0.61 11.91
CA ARG A 36 10.15 0.25 11.56
C ARG A 36 10.78 1.15 10.48
N ARG A 37 10.09 2.21 10.03
CA ARG A 37 10.57 3.30 9.15
C ARG A 37 11.53 2.84 8.03
N HIS A 38 11.19 1.82 7.25
CA HIS A 38 11.91 1.48 6.01
C HIS A 38 11.02 0.78 4.96
N THR A 39 9.70 0.76 5.16
CA THR A 39 8.76 0.23 4.16
C THR A 39 8.71 1.17 2.96
N ARG A 40 9.50 0.87 1.94
CA ARG A 40 9.38 1.47 0.60
C ARG A 40 8.13 0.88 -0.05
N GLY A 41 6.99 1.56 0.10
CA GLY A 41 5.72 1.14 -0.49
C GLY A 41 4.53 1.28 0.47
N LYS A 42 3.35 0.90 0.01
CA LYS A 42 2.09 0.98 0.76
C LYS A 42 1.86 -0.30 1.57
N ILE A 43 1.31 -0.17 2.77
CA ILE A 43 0.78 -1.30 3.55
C ILE A 43 -0.73 -1.36 3.30
N VAL A 44 -1.25 -2.53 2.94
CA VAL A 44 -2.67 -2.74 2.61
C VAL A 44 -3.31 -3.65 3.64
N LEU A 45 -4.52 -3.30 4.07
CA LEU A 45 -5.37 -4.19 4.87
C LEU A 45 -6.42 -4.82 3.96
N VAL A 46 -6.58 -6.14 4.07
CA VAL A 46 -7.60 -6.90 3.34
C VAL A 46 -8.66 -7.43 4.31
N PRO A 47 -9.95 -7.47 3.92
CA PRO A 47 -11.02 -8.03 4.74
C PRO A 47 -10.82 -9.51 5.05
#